data_AF-A0A2G4DTB6-F1
#
_entry.id   AF-A0A2G4DTB6-F1
#
_cell.length_a   1.000
_cell.length_b   1.000
_cell.length_c   1.000
_cell.angle_alpha   90.00
_cell.angle_beta   90.00
_cell.angle_gamma   90.00
#
_symmetry.space_group_name_H-M   'P 1'
#
loop_
_entity.id
_entity.type
_entity.pdbx_description
1 polymer ?
#
loop_
_entity_poly.entity_id
_entity_poly.type
_entity_poly.pdbx_seq_one_letter_code
_entity_poly.pdbx_strand_id
1 'polypeptide(L)'
;MDVTLDRILAGNRPGTHMLDLNSKLMQYLLGKACEYDFGGLVATLRAPEFAEGALLGAMLRWQGPQGKRMRQEFVAIQISDGIATMNPPTATQWLLNPADSSAHSPGEDASKSLFLKAEKMANHRLAGASNRYLIPENLDWAAAGWTQLI
;
A
#
# COMPACT_ATOMS: atom_id res chain seq x y z
N MET A 1 10.98 -4.97 -32.18
CA MET A 1 9.51 -5.02 -32.31
C MET A 1 9.03 -3.57 -32.34
N ASP A 2 8.45 -3.12 -33.45
CA ASP A 2 7.94 -1.74 -33.60
C ASP A 2 6.46 -1.73 -33.22
N VAL A 3 6.02 -0.79 -32.38
CA VAL A 3 4.65 -0.74 -31.84
C VAL A 3 4.10 0.67 -31.85
N THR A 4 2.79 0.80 -32.02
CA THR A 4 2.11 2.10 -32.04
C THR A 4 0.70 2.03 -31.45
N LEU A 5 0.25 3.14 -30.87
CA LEU A 5 -1.15 3.36 -30.48
C LEU A 5 -1.96 4.02 -31.61
N ASP A 6 -1.28 4.53 -32.63
CA ASP A 6 -1.88 5.18 -33.79
C ASP A 6 -2.28 4.14 -34.85
N ARG A 7 -3.60 4.02 -35.07
CA ARG A 7 -4.18 3.05 -36.02
C ARG A 7 -3.77 3.32 -37.47
N ILE A 8 -3.59 4.58 -37.85
CA ILE A 8 -3.19 4.97 -39.21
C ILE A 8 -1.75 4.52 -39.43
N LEU A 9 -0.89 4.69 -38.44
CA LEU A 9 0.52 4.31 -38.53
C LEU A 9 0.69 2.78 -38.56
N ALA A 10 -0.10 2.04 -37.77
CA ALA A 10 -0.10 0.57 -37.77
C ALA A 10 -0.55 -0.02 -39.12
N GLY A 11 -1.53 0.60 -39.79
CA GLY A 11 -2.02 0.13 -41.09
C GLY A 11 -1.06 0.38 -42.25
N ASN A 12 -0.22 1.42 -42.15
CA ASN A 12 0.60 1.90 -43.27
C ASN A 12 2.09 1.54 -43.16
N ARG A 13 2.55 1.05 -42.00
CA ARG A 13 3.97 0.73 -41.77
C ARG A 13 4.16 -0.77 -41.54
N PRO A 14 4.67 -1.52 -42.54
CA PRO A 14 4.92 -2.94 -42.40
C PRO A 14 5.79 -3.27 -41.18
N GLY A 15 5.40 -4.28 -40.40
CA GLY A 15 6.13 -4.70 -39.20
C GLY A 15 5.87 -3.86 -37.94
N THR A 16 4.96 -2.86 -37.99
CA THR A 16 4.50 -2.13 -36.81
C THR A 16 3.22 -2.75 -36.26
N HIS A 17 3.24 -3.15 -34.99
CA HIS A 17 2.07 -3.75 -34.33
C HIS A 17 1.22 -2.70 -33.61
N MET A 18 -0.10 -2.79 -33.77
CA MET A 18 -1.05 -1.99 -33.00
C MET A 18 -1.07 -2.44 -31.55
N LEU A 19 -0.97 -1.49 -30.62
CA LEU A 19 -0.99 -1.72 -29.17
C LEU A 19 -2.37 -1.33 -28.61
N ASP A 20 -3.42 -1.98 -29.11
CA ASP A 20 -4.78 -1.80 -28.60
C ASP A 20 -5.10 -2.77 -27.43
N LEU A 21 -6.31 -2.70 -26.88
CA LEU A 21 -6.73 -3.55 -25.76
C LEU A 21 -6.79 -5.06 -26.09
N ASN A 22 -6.72 -5.44 -27.37
CA ASN A 22 -6.66 -6.84 -27.80
C ASN A 22 -5.21 -7.33 -27.95
N SER A 23 -4.23 -6.44 -27.95
CA SER A 23 -2.82 -6.80 -27.98
C SER A 23 -2.43 -7.54 -26.71
N LYS A 24 -1.82 -8.73 -26.85
CA LYS A 24 -1.30 -9.51 -25.72
C LYS A 24 -0.31 -8.71 -24.88
N LEU A 25 0.50 -7.86 -25.51
CA LEU A 25 1.43 -6.98 -24.82
C LEU A 25 0.69 -5.92 -23.99
N MET A 26 -0.36 -5.30 -24.55
CA MET A 26 -1.17 -4.33 -23.81
C MET A 26 -1.89 -4.98 -22.62
N GLN A 27 -2.50 -6.15 -22.83
CA GLN A 27 -3.15 -6.91 -21.76
C GLN A 27 -2.18 -7.29 -20.65
N TYR A 28 -0.96 -7.71 -21.01
CA TYR A 28 0.09 -7.96 -20.03
C TYR A 28 0.49 -6.70 -19.25
N LEU A 29 0.71 -5.58 -19.94
CA LEU A 29 1.07 -4.30 -19.31
C LEU A 29 -0.04 -3.79 -18.39
N LEU A 30 -1.32 -3.92 -18.80
CA LEU A 30 -2.47 -3.61 -17.97
C LEU A 30 -2.56 -4.56 -16.76
N GLY A 31 -2.33 -5.85 -16.97
CA GLY A 31 -2.21 -6.82 -15.89
C GLY A 31 -1.14 -6.41 -14.87
N LYS A 32 0.06 -6.04 -15.34
CA LYS A 32 1.16 -5.54 -14.50
C LYS A 32 0.85 -4.22 -13.81
N ALA A 33 0.14 -3.31 -14.46
CA ALA A 33 -0.28 -2.05 -13.86
C ALA A 33 -1.38 -2.26 -12.79
N CYS A 34 -2.19 -3.30 -12.94
CA CYS A 34 -3.22 -3.71 -11.98
C CYS A 34 -2.71 -4.66 -10.89
N GLU A 35 -1.52 -5.25 -11.06
CA GLU A 35 -0.84 -5.99 -10.00
C GLU A 35 -0.52 -5.00 -8.88
N TYR A 36 -1.32 -5.08 -7.81
CA TYR A 36 -1.13 -4.25 -6.63
C TYR A 36 0.14 -4.70 -5.91
N ASP A 37 1.18 -3.87 -5.97
CA ASP A 37 2.31 -3.94 -5.05
C ASP A 37 2.00 -3.04 -3.84
N PHE A 38 2.37 -3.51 -2.65
CA PHE A 38 2.23 -2.74 -1.41
C PHE A 38 2.94 -1.38 -1.49
N GLY A 39 3.95 -1.26 -2.37
CA GLY A 39 4.64 0.00 -2.66
C GLY A 39 5.61 0.45 -1.57
N GLY A 40 5.75 -0.35 -0.51
CA GLY A 40 6.68 -0.16 0.59
C GLY A 40 7.47 -1.44 0.93
N LEU A 41 8.23 -1.42 2.01
CA LEU A 41 9.01 -2.58 2.45
C LEU A 41 8.13 -3.61 3.16
N VAL A 42 8.34 -4.89 2.88
CA VAL A 42 7.59 -5.98 3.51
C VAL A 42 8.56 -6.92 4.23
N ALA A 43 8.22 -7.31 5.47
CA ALA A 43 8.94 -8.31 6.23
C ALA A 43 7.99 -9.16 7.08
N THR A 44 8.47 -10.32 7.49
CA THR A 44 7.88 -11.08 8.59
C THR A 44 8.72 -10.85 9.84
N LEU A 45 8.06 -10.57 10.96
CA LEU A 45 8.69 -10.12 12.20
C LEU A 45 8.47 -11.17 13.29
N ARG A 46 9.53 -11.44 14.07
CA ARG A 46 9.39 -12.02 15.40
C ARG A 46 9.21 -10.86 16.36
N ALA A 47 7.99 -10.70 16.86
CA ALA A 47 7.64 -9.59 17.73
C ALA A 47 6.64 -10.08 18.78
N PRO A 48 7.12 -10.73 19.87
CA PRO A 48 6.26 -11.33 20.89
C PRO A 48 5.43 -10.28 21.65
N GLU A 49 5.81 -9.00 21.60
CA GLU A 49 5.04 -7.89 22.15
C GLU A 49 3.75 -7.62 21.37
N PHE A 50 3.65 -8.16 20.15
CA PHE A 50 2.44 -8.13 19.35
C PHE A 50 1.78 -9.51 19.31
N ALA A 51 0.45 -9.52 19.33
CA ALA A 51 -0.28 -10.72 18.95
C ALA A 51 -0.07 -11.02 17.45
N GLU A 52 -0.53 -12.19 17.02
CA GLU A 52 -0.53 -12.58 15.62
C GLU A 52 -1.32 -11.57 14.78
N GLY A 53 -0.72 -11.15 13.66
CA GLY A 53 -1.35 -10.18 12.75
C GLY A 53 -0.33 -9.38 11.94
N ALA A 54 -0.45 -8.05 11.97
CA ALA A 54 0.42 -7.17 11.20
C ALA A 54 0.63 -5.81 11.85
N LEU A 55 1.75 -5.17 11.54
CA LEU A 55 2.07 -3.78 11.84
C LEU A 55 2.41 -3.07 10.53
N LEU A 56 1.64 -2.04 10.17
CA LEU A 56 1.83 -1.29 8.94
C LEU A 56 2.16 0.17 9.24
N GLY A 57 3.16 0.71 8.56
CA GLY A 57 3.54 2.11 8.59
C GLY A 57 3.07 2.83 7.34
N ALA A 58 2.41 3.98 7.49
CA ALA A 58 1.95 4.81 6.38
C ALA A 58 2.16 6.30 6.65
N MET A 59 2.32 7.07 5.58
CA MET A 59 2.30 8.53 5.59
C MET A 59 0.98 9.03 5.01
N LEU A 60 0.15 9.63 5.87
CA LEU A 60 -1.11 10.27 5.49
C LEU A 60 -0.87 11.74 5.20
N ARG A 61 -1.48 12.27 4.13
CA ARG A 61 -1.24 13.65 3.70
C ARG A 61 -2.53 14.37 3.35
N TRP A 62 -2.55 15.66 3.67
CA TRP A 62 -3.64 16.56 3.34
C TRP A 62 -3.09 17.81 2.66
N GLN A 63 -3.87 18.29 1.71
CA GLN A 63 -3.61 19.50 0.96
C GLN A 63 -4.69 20.55 1.23
N GLY A 64 -4.34 21.81 1.02
CA GLY A 64 -5.30 22.90 0.99
C GLY A 64 -6.08 22.95 -0.33
N PRO A 65 -7.11 23.80 -0.44
CA PRO A 65 -7.90 23.97 -1.66
C PRO A 65 -7.08 24.38 -2.89
N GLN A 66 -5.90 24.96 -2.69
CA GLN A 66 -4.97 25.33 -3.77
C GLN A 66 -4.00 24.19 -4.16
N GLY A 67 -4.19 22.99 -3.62
CA GLY A 67 -3.35 21.81 -3.89
C GLY A 67 -2.00 21.80 -3.16
N LYS A 68 -1.71 22.81 -2.32
CA LYS A 68 -0.49 22.84 -1.52
C LYS A 68 -0.63 21.89 -0.33
N ARG A 69 0.35 21.02 -0.10
CA ARG A 69 0.41 20.15 1.09
C ARG A 69 0.46 20.97 2.37
N MET A 70 -0.47 20.70 3.30
CA MET A 70 -0.66 21.43 4.55
C MET A 70 -0.38 20.59 5.80
N ARG A 71 -0.59 19.27 5.73
CA ARG A 71 -0.40 18.37 6.86
C ARG A 71 0.14 17.03 6.38
N GLN A 72 0.99 16.43 7.21
CA GLN A 72 1.47 15.06 7.05
C GLN A 72 1.46 14.38 8.41
N GLU A 73 1.10 13.10 8.43
CA GLU A 73 1.12 12.26 9.62
C GLU A 73 1.70 10.91 9.27
N PHE A 74 2.76 10.50 9.98
CA PHE A 74 3.16 9.11 9.99
C PHE A 74 2.29 8.35 10.99
N VAL A 75 1.73 7.23 10.56
CA VAL A 75 0.89 6.36 11.40
C VAL A 75 1.44 4.94 11.38
N ALA A 76 1.45 4.32 12.55
CA ALA A 76 1.65 2.89 12.73
C ALA A 76 0.29 2.25 13.01
N ILE A 77 -0.12 1.27 12.23
CA ILE A 77 -1.41 0.59 12.35
C ILE A 77 -1.12 -0.86 12.70
N GLN A 78 -1.44 -1.24 13.93
CA GLN A 78 -1.37 -2.61 14.40
C GLN A 78 -2.71 -3.30 14.13
N ILE A 79 -2.67 -4.50 13.58
CA ILE A 79 -3.82 -5.39 13.45
C ILE A 79 -3.50 -6.63 14.27
N SER A 80 -4.32 -6.86 15.29
CA SER A 80 -4.24 -8.00 16.21
C SER A 80 -5.64 -8.45 16.54
N ASP A 81 -5.89 -9.77 16.60
CA ASP A 81 -7.22 -10.34 16.88
C ASP A 81 -8.33 -9.77 15.97
N GLY A 82 -7.94 -9.40 14.75
CA GLY A 82 -8.81 -8.80 13.76
C GLY A 82 -9.22 -7.34 14.02
N ILE A 83 -8.70 -6.70 15.07
CA ILE A 83 -8.91 -5.29 15.41
C ILE A 83 -7.73 -4.47 14.91
N ALA A 84 -8.01 -3.38 14.18
CA ALA A 84 -7.01 -2.40 13.79
C ALA A 84 -6.92 -1.29 14.84
N THR A 85 -5.70 -0.95 15.28
CA THR A 85 -5.40 0.10 16.25
C THR A 85 -4.33 1.03 15.68
N MET A 86 -4.60 2.33 15.69
CA MET A 86 -3.65 3.35 15.21
C MET A 86 -2.76 3.86 16.35
N ASN A 87 -1.47 3.96 16.07
CA ASN A 87 -0.40 4.41 16.95
C ASN A 87 -0.48 3.81 18.36
N PRO A 88 -0.57 2.47 18.51
CA PRO A 88 -0.61 1.88 19.83
C PRO A 88 0.74 2.13 20.54
N PRO A 89 0.73 2.35 21.87
CA PRO A 89 1.96 2.56 22.63
C PRO A 89 2.97 1.40 22.48
N THR A 90 2.46 0.18 22.34
CA THR A 90 3.26 -1.03 22.07
C THR A 90 4.10 -0.90 20.80
N ALA A 91 3.53 -0.37 19.71
CA ALA A 91 4.28 -0.15 18.47
C ALA A 91 5.38 0.89 18.63
N THR A 92 5.09 1.97 19.37
CA THR A 92 6.08 3.02 19.63
C THR A 92 7.22 2.47 20.49
N GLN A 93 6.92 1.69 21.52
CA GLN A 93 7.92 1.08 22.39
C GLN A 93 8.76 0.03 21.66
N TRP A 94 8.14 -0.76 20.79
CA TRP A 94 8.83 -1.78 19.99
C TRP A 94 9.87 -1.17 19.05
N LEU A 95 9.57 -0.04 18.41
CA LEU A 95 10.50 0.69 17.52
C LEU A 95 11.78 1.19 18.21
N LEU A 96 11.83 1.19 19.54
CA LEU A 96 13.03 1.56 20.31
C LEU A 96 14.05 0.42 20.37
N ASN A 97 13.67 -0.80 19.99
CA ASN A 97 14.53 -1.97 20.03
C ASN A 97 14.75 -2.52 18.61
N PRO A 98 15.91 -3.13 18.33
CA PRO A 98 16.10 -3.86 17.08
C PRO A 98 15.04 -4.95 16.88
N ALA A 99 14.56 -5.08 15.66
CA ALA A 99 13.58 -6.10 15.28
C ALA A 99 14.28 -7.37 14.76
N ASP A 100 13.76 -8.53 15.14
CA ASP A 100 14.17 -9.82 14.57
C ASP A 100 13.26 -10.23 13.41
N SER A 101 13.86 -10.71 12.32
CA SER A 101 13.11 -11.26 11.18
C SER A 101 12.64 -12.69 11.45
N SER A 102 11.48 -13.06 10.93
CA SER A 102 11.02 -14.45 10.87
C SER A 102 11.00 -14.97 9.43
N ALA A 103 11.20 -16.28 9.26
CA ALA A 103 11.19 -16.94 7.95
C ALA A 103 9.80 -17.42 7.52
N HIS A 104 8.77 -17.15 8.33
CA HIS A 104 7.41 -17.58 8.04
C HIS A 104 6.80 -16.68 6.97
N SER A 105 6.07 -17.27 6.03
CA SER A 105 5.28 -16.52 5.05
C SER A 105 3.80 -16.67 5.41
N PRO A 106 3.11 -15.58 5.79
CA PRO A 106 1.68 -15.63 6.03
C PRO A 106 0.94 -15.99 4.73
N GLY A 107 -0.22 -16.63 4.86
CA GLY A 107 -1.07 -16.96 3.71
C GLY A 107 -1.55 -15.69 2.98
N GLU A 108 -1.69 -15.79 1.66
CA GLU A 108 -2.05 -14.65 0.81
C GLU A 108 -3.41 -14.02 1.20
N ASP A 109 -4.43 -14.84 1.41
CA ASP A 109 -5.78 -14.36 1.78
C ASP A 109 -5.80 -13.69 3.16
N ALA A 110 -5.06 -14.23 4.13
CA ALA A 110 -4.91 -13.64 5.45
C ALA A 110 -4.19 -12.29 5.36
N SER A 111 -3.13 -12.22 4.55
CA SER A 111 -2.36 -10.98 4.33
C SER A 111 -3.20 -9.88 3.69
N LYS A 112 -3.98 -10.21 2.65
CA LYS A 112 -4.94 -9.30 2.02
C LYS A 112 -5.98 -8.79 3.02
N SER A 113 -6.53 -9.69 3.85
CA SER A 113 -7.52 -9.33 4.86
C SER A 113 -6.96 -8.37 5.91
N LEU A 114 -5.75 -8.61 6.41
CA LEU A 114 -5.06 -7.73 7.36
C LEU A 114 -4.77 -6.35 6.75
N PHE A 115 -4.28 -6.34 5.50
CA PHE A 115 -4.01 -5.12 4.77
C PHE A 115 -5.27 -4.26 4.56
N LEU A 116 -6.39 -4.85 4.11
CA LEU A 116 -7.65 -4.12 3.91
C LEU A 116 -8.17 -3.49 5.21
N LYS A 117 -7.96 -4.13 6.36
CA LYS A 117 -8.30 -3.55 7.67
C LYS A 117 -7.43 -2.33 7.99
N ALA A 118 -6.13 -2.41 7.71
CA ALA A 118 -5.21 -1.30 7.88
C ALA A 118 -5.60 -0.11 6.98
N GLU A 119 -5.88 -0.38 5.70
CA GLU A 119 -6.30 0.61 4.73
C GLU A 119 -7.61 1.30 5.15
N LYS A 120 -8.59 0.53 5.62
CA LYS A 120 -9.85 1.10 6.13
C LYS A 120 -9.61 2.05 7.31
N MET A 121 -8.72 1.70 8.24
CA MET A 121 -8.37 2.55 9.39
C MET A 121 -7.65 3.83 8.93
N ALA A 122 -6.68 3.70 8.02
CA ALA A 122 -5.93 4.84 7.49
C ALA A 122 -6.83 5.82 6.73
N ASN A 123 -7.72 5.30 5.89
CA ASN A 123 -8.72 6.11 5.17
C ASN A 123 -9.72 6.78 6.14
N HIS A 124 -10.13 6.08 7.20
CA HIS A 124 -10.97 6.69 8.24
C HIS A 124 -10.26 7.86 8.92
N ARG A 125 -8.96 7.75 9.19
CA ARG A 125 -8.16 8.85 9.76
C ARG A 125 -8.01 10.02 8.79
N LEU A 126 -7.72 9.75 7.51
CA LEU A 126 -7.67 10.76 6.45
C LEU A 126 -8.97 11.54 6.40
N ALA A 127 -10.11 10.85 6.31
CA ALA A 127 -11.43 11.45 6.27
C ALA A 127 -11.74 12.23 7.56
N GLY A 128 -11.47 11.65 8.74
CA GLY A 128 -11.79 12.26 10.04
C GLY A 128 -11.01 13.53 10.36
N ALA A 129 -9.78 13.67 9.83
CA ALA A 129 -9.00 14.90 9.96
C ALA A 129 -9.30 15.95 8.87
N SER A 130 -10.10 15.58 7.86
CA SER A 130 -10.42 16.44 6.74
C SER A 130 -11.48 17.48 7.07
N ASN A 131 -11.36 18.65 6.46
CA ASN A 131 -12.31 19.76 6.58
C ASN A 131 -12.15 20.70 5.37
N ARG A 132 -12.86 21.83 5.36
CA ARG A 132 -12.82 22.81 4.25
C ARG A 132 -11.42 23.34 3.89
N TYR A 133 -10.44 23.19 4.77
CA TYR A 133 -9.05 23.62 4.57
C TYR A 133 -8.05 22.47 4.51
N LEU A 134 -8.46 21.24 4.84
CA LEU A 134 -7.65 20.03 4.79
C LEU A 134 -8.39 18.98 3.99
N ILE A 135 -8.02 18.84 2.73
CA ILE A 135 -8.57 17.85 1.79
C ILE A 135 -7.59 16.68 1.75
N PRO A 136 -8.06 15.41 1.78
CA PRO A 136 -7.18 14.27 1.57
C PRO A 136 -6.35 14.45 0.29
N GLU A 137 -5.03 14.30 0.43
CA GLU A 137 -4.09 14.35 -0.70
C GLU A 137 -3.71 12.94 -1.10
N ASN A 138 -3.12 12.20 -0.17
CA ASN A 138 -2.56 10.89 -0.46
C ASN A 138 -2.41 10.03 0.81
N LEU A 139 -2.33 8.72 0.58
CA LEU A 139 -1.92 7.69 1.52
C LEU A 139 -0.76 6.94 0.87
N ASP A 140 0.43 7.01 1.47
CA ASP A 140 1.59 6.24 1.02
C ASP A 140 1.97 5.21 2.08
N TRP A 141 1.97 3.94 1.72
CA TRP A 141 2.51 2.87 2.56
C TRP A 141 4.03 2.91 2.55
N ALA A 142 4.64 2.83 3.75
CA ALA A 142 6.10 2.84 3.90
C ALA A 142 6.64 1.44 4.20
N ALA A 143 5.98 0.71 5.10
CA ALA A 143 6.40 -0.62 5.50
C ALA A 143 5.22 -1.45 6.02
N ALA A 144 5.30 -2.77 5.88
CA ALA A 144 4.42 -3.73 6.54
C ALA A 144 5.24 -4.89 7.12
N GLY A 145 4.95 -5.21 8.37
CA GLY A 145 5.54 -6.31 9.12
C GLY A 145 4.47 -7.26 9.59
N TRP A 146 4.52 -8.54 9.19
CA TRP A 146 3.59 -9.54 9.72
C TRP A 146 4.12 -10.09 11.04
N THR A 147 3.30 -10.04 12.08
CA THR A 147 3.70 -10.37 13.45
C THR A 147 3.25 -11.78 13.82
N GLN A 148 4.12 -12.52 14.50
CA GLN A 148 3.80 -13.83 15.05
C GLN A 148 4.25 -13.95 16.50
N LEU A 149 3.43 -14.66 17.27
CA LEU A 149 3.80 -15.24 18.56
C LEU A 149 4.72 -16.43 18.27
N ILE A 150 6.03 -16.24 18.32
CA ILE A 150 7.01 -17.35 18.38
C ILE A 150 7.53 -17.42 19.81
#